data_AF-A0A383AGV8-F1
#
_entry.id   AF-A0A383AGV8-F1
#
_cell.length_a   1.000
_cell.length_b   1.000
_cell.length_c   1.000
_cell.angle_alpha   90.00
_cell.angle_beta   90.00
_cell.angle_gamma   90.00
#
_symmetry.space_group_name_H-M   'P 1'
#
loop_
_entity.id
_entity.type
_entity.pdbx_description
1 polymer ?
#
loop_
_entity_poly.entity_id
_entity_poly.type
_entity_poly.pdbx_seq_one_letter_code
_entity_poly.pdbx_strand_id
1 'polypeptide(L)'
;VKTSRKKFSLTTPIYYVNDVPHIGHAYTTIAADVVARYKRLDGYEVYFLTGTDEHGQKVLQAARELGIQPQEHVDKLHSRFKELWSRLNISNDDFIRTTEERHKSIVRDILQQLYDRQEIYKDSYEGWYCMPD
;
A
#
# COMPACT_ATOMS: atom_id res chain seq x y z
N VAL A 1 4.56 1.75 -38.61
CA VAL A 1 4.76 2.88 -37.67
C VAL A 1 4.54 2.36 -36.26
N LYS A 2 5.56 2.30 -35.40
CA LYS A 2 5.38 2.02 -33.97
C LYS A 2 4.81 3.28 -33.34
N THR A 3 3.49 3.41 -33.28
CA THR A 3 2.83 4.42 -32.45
C THR A 3 3.04 4.01 -31.00
N SER A 4 3.97 4.67 -30.31
CA SER A 4 4.12 4.51 -28.86
C SER A 4 2.80 4.87 -28.19
N ARG A 5 2.21 3.93 -27.45
CA ARG A 5 1.04 4.22 -26.61
C ARG A 5 1.48 5.17 -25.51
N LYS A 6 0.65 6.17 -25.20
CA LYS A 6 0.89 7.09 -24.09
C LYS A 6 0.78 6.30 -22.78
N LYS A 7 1.65 6.58 -21.82
CA LYS A 7 1.65 5.91 -20.51
C LYS A 7 0.78 6.68 -19.51
N PHE A 8 0.06 5.96 -18.68
CA PHE A 8 -0.74 6.54 -17.58
C PHE A 8 -0.59 5.69 -16.33
N SER A 9 -0.11 6.28 -15.24
CA SER A 9 -0.02 5.59 -13.95
C SER A 9 -0.97 6.23 -12.95
N LEU A 10 -1.63 5.41 -12.15
CA LEU A 10 -2.49 5.83 -11.06
C LEU A 10 -2.34 4.89 -9.88
N THR A 11 -2.58 5.42 -8.69
CA THR A 11 -2.48 4.67 -7.45
C THR A 11 -3.72 4.91 -6.58
N THR A 12 -4.10 3.92 -5.79
CA THR A 12 -4.86 4.19 -4.55
C THR A 12 -3.88 4.50 -3.43
N PRO A 13 -4.34 4.95 -2.26
CA PRO A 13 -3.61 4.72 -1.02
C PRO A 13 -3.33 3.23 -0.84
N ILE A 14 -2.32 2.91 -0.02
CA ILE A 14 -2.18 1.57 0.55
C ILE A 14 -3.02 1.49 1.84
N TYR A 15 -3.74 0.39 2.02
CA TYR A 15 -4.73 0.27 3.10
C TYR A 15 -4.12 -0.36 4.34
N TYR A 16 -4.39 0.23 5.50
CA TYR A 16 -3.89 -0.30 6.78
C TYR A 16 -4.55 -1.65 7.09
N VAL A 17 -3.75 -2.63 7.51
CA VAL A 17 -4.22 -3.99 7.82
C VAL A 17 -4.54 -4.16 9.32
N ASN A 18 -5.26 -3.22 9.92
CA ASN A 18 -5.78 -3.39 11.28
C ASN A 18 -7.16 -4.05 11.34
N ASP A 19 -7.90 -4.06 10.22
CA ASP A 19 -9.24 -4.63 10.15
C ASP A 19 -9.55 -5.14 8.73
N VAL A 20 -10.70 -5.76 8.57
CA VAL A 20 -11.19 -6.29 7.31
C VAL A 20 -11.49 -5.19 6.29
N PRO A 21 -11.40 -5.51 4.98
CA PRO A 21 -11.83 -4.59 3.95
C PRO A 21 -13.28 -4.14 4.13
N HIS A 22 -13.54 -2.82 4.04
CA HIS A 22 -14.88 -2.23 4.14
C HIS A 22 -15.15 -1.25 2.98
N ILE A 23 -16.32 -0.60 3.01
CA ILE A 23 -16.80 0.26 1.91
C ILE A 23 -15.84 1.41 1.54
N GLY A 24 -15.07 1.94 2.50
CA GLY A 24 -14.10 3.01 2.25
C GLY A 24 -12.95 2.56 1.35
N HIS A 25 -12.42 1.37 1.63
CA HIS A 25 -11.42 0.73 0.78
C HIS A 25 -11.99 0.43 -0.62
N ALA A 26 -13.20 -0.13 -0.67
CA ALA A 26 -13.85 -0.47 -1.93
C ALA A 26 -14.11 0.76 -2.81
N TYR A 27 -14.66 1.83 -2.25
CA TYR A 27 -14.99 3.04 -2.98
C TYR A 27 -13.77 3.64 -3.68
N THR A 28 -12.67 3.81 -2.95
CA THR A 28 -11.44 4.40 -3.47
C THR A 28 -10.85 3.54 -4.58
N THR A 29 -10.79 2.22 -4.38
CA THR A 29 -10.27 1.29 -5.40
C THR A 29 -11.17 1.25 -6.64
N ILE A 30 -12.50 1.28 -6.50
CA ILE A 30 -13.45 1.32 -7.63
C ILE A 30 -13.28 2.62 -8.42
N ALA A 31 -13.16 3.77 -7.74
CA ALA A 31 -12.97 5.05 -8.42
C ALA A 31 -11.68 5.05 -9.25
N ALA A 32 -10.57 4.53 -8.69
CA ALA A 32 -9.33 4.35 -9.43
C ALA A 32 -9.50 3.37 -10.61
N ASP A 33 -10.17 2.23 -10.39
CA ASP A 33 -10.40 1.22 -11.42
C ASP A 33 -11.19 1.77 -12.62
N VAL A 34 -12.21 2.59 -12.38
CA VAL A 34 -12.97 3.27 -13.45
C VAL A 34 -12.06 4.16 -14.28
N VAL A 35 -11.18 4.94 -13.66
CA VAL A 35 -10.21 5.80 -14.36
C VAL A 35 -9.21 4.95 -15.15
N ALA A 36 -8.69 3.88 -14.56
CA ALA A 36 -7.77 2.95 -15.22
C ALA A 36 -8.41 2.36 -16.48
N ARG A 37 -9.64 1.86 -16.37
CA ARG A 37 -10.40 1.29 -17.49
C ARG A 37 -10.68 2.32 -18.58
N TYR A 38 -11.08 3.54 -18.19
CA TYR A 38 -11.29 4.63 -19.14
C TYR A 38 -10.00 4.95 -19.92
N LYS A 39 -8.85 5.03 -19.24
CA LYS A 39 -7.56 5.30 -19.90
C LYS A 39 -7.10 4.14 -20.80
N ARG A 40 -7.34 2.89 -20.40
CA ARG A 40 -7.11 1.73 -21.27
C ARG A 40 -7.99 1.78 -22.52
N LEU A 41 -9.25 2.19 -22.38
CA LEU A 41 -10.18 2.37 -23.51
C LEU A 41 -9.72 3.50 -24.46
N ASP A 42 -9.15 4.57 -23.89
CA ASP A 42 -8.54 5.71 -24.63
C ASP A 42 -7.17 5.36 -25.24
N GLY A 43 -6.76 4.08 -25.22
CA GLY A 43 -5.56 3.58 -25.88
C GLY A 43 -4.25 3.78 -25.10
N TYR A 44 -4.30 4.17 -23.82
CA TYR A 44 -3.11 4.30 -22.98
C TYR A 44 -2.57 2.94 -22.53
N GLU A 45 -1.25 2.87 -22.35
CA GLU A 45 -0.60 1.84 -21.54
C GLU A 45 -0.74 2.25 -20.07
N VAL A 46 -1.61 1.56 -19.32
CA VAL A 46 -1.97 1.92 -17.95
C VAL A 46 -1.21 1.05 -16.94
N TYR A 47 -0.74 1.66 -15.86
CA TYR A 47 -0.25 0.96 -14.66
C TYR A 47 -1.00 1.45 -13.42
N PHE A 48 -1.94 0.62 -12.96
CA PHE A 48 -2.79 0.83 -11.80
C PHE A 48 -2.25 0.04 -10.60
N LEU A 49 -1.73 0.74 -9.59
CA LEU A 49 -1.21 0.17 -8.35
C LEU A 49 -2.17 0.37 -7.17
N THR A 50 -2.38 -0.68 -6.39
CA THR A 50 -3.00 -0.62 -5.06
C THR A 50 -2.13 -1.36 -4.05
N GLY A 51 -2.44 -1.35 -2.75
CA GLY A 51 -1.59 -2.01 -1.77
C GLY A 51 -2.12 -2.08 -0.35
N THR A 52 -1.34 -2.73 0.50
CA THR A 52 -1.55 -2.83 1.95
C THR A 52 -0.36 -2.26 2.70
N ASP A 53 -0.66 -1.49 3.75
CA ASP A 53 0.32 -1.03 4.73
C ASP A 53 0.28 -1.94 5.96
N GLU A 54 1.41 -2.59 6.22
CA GLU A 54 1.52 -3.77 7.06
C GLU A 54 2.45 -3.58 8.27
N HIS A 55 2.99 -2.38 8.47
CA HIS A 55 3.84 -2.06 9.63
C HIS A 55 3.08 -1.26 10.70
N GLY A 56 3.65 -1.20 11.89
CA GLY A 56 3.18 -0.34 12.98
C GLY A 56 2.74 -1.08 14.24
N GLN A 57 2.63 -0.33 15.33
CA GLN A 57 2.40 -0.89 16.66
C GLN A 57 1.05 -1.59 16.80
N LYS A 58 0.00 -1.08 16.14
CA LYS A 58 -1.34 -1.68 16.18
C LYS A 58 -1.39 -3.06 15.52
N VAL A 59 -0.70 -3.23 14.38
CA VAL A 59 -0.54 -4.53 13.72
C VAL A 59 0.19 -5.51 14.64
N LEU A 60 1.27 -5.07 15.28
CA LEU A 60 2.01 -5.89 16.25
C LEU A 60 1.16 -6.30 17.46
N GLN A 61 0.37 -5.36 17.99
CA GLN A 61 -0.52 -5.62 19.13
C GLN A 61 -1.63 -6.61 18.76
N ALA A 62 -2.32 -6.41 17.63
CA ALA A 62 -3.35 -7.33 17.15
C ALA A 62 -2.80 -8.75 16.93
N ALA A 63 -1.60 -8.88 16.36
CA ALA A 63 -0.95 -10.19 16.20
C ALA A 63 -0.65 -10.87 17.55
N ARG A 64 -0.20 -10.11 18.55
CA ARG A 64 0.06 -10.61 19.91
C ARG A 64 -1.22 -11.06 20.62
N GLU A 65 -2.30 -10.28 20.53
CA GLU A 65 -3.61 -10.63 21.11
C GLU A 65 -4.17 -11.92 20.49
N LEU A 66 -3.88 -12.16 19.22
CA LEU A 66 -4.23 -13.39 18.51
C LEU A 66 -3.25 -14.55 18.73
N GLY A 67 -2.13 -14.33 19.43
CA GLY A 67 -1.10 -15.36 19.66
C GLY A 67 -0.37 -15.83 18.40
N ILE A 68 -0.30 -15.01 17.35
CA ILE A 68 0.32 -15.34 16.06
C ILE A 68 1.48 -14.40 15.72
N GLN A 69 2.27 -14.78 14.72
CA GLN A 69 3.33 -13.92 14.22
C GLN A 69 2.74 -12.71 13.45
N PRO A 70 3.34 -11.50 13.55
CA PRO A 70 2.86 -10.33 12.81
C PRO A 70 2.75 -10.57 11.30
N GLN A 71 3.74 -11.27 10.71
CA GLN A 71 3.71 -11.61 9.29
C GLN A 71 2.48 -12.47 8.94
N GLU A 72 2.17 -13.47 9.77
CA GLU A 72 0.99 -14.32 9.57
C GLU A 72 -0.32 -13.53 9.65
N HIS A 73 -0.39 -12.55 10.56
CA HIS A 73 -1.55 -11.67 10.69
C HIS A 73 -1.79 -10.85 9.41
N VAL A 74 -0.75 -10.20 8.89
CA VAL A 74 -0.86 -9.36 7.69
C VAL A 74 -1.06 -10.17 6.42
N ASP A 75 -0.50 -11.39 6.33
CA ASP A 75 -0.74 -12.32 5.22
C ASP A 75 -2.22 -12.72 5.12
N LYS A 76 -2.87 -12.98 6.26
CA LYS A 76 -4.31 -13.30 6.33
C LYS A 76 -5.17 -12.13 5.87
N LEU A 77 -4.86 -10.90 6.30
CA LEU A 77 -5.62 -9.71 5.94
C LEU A 77 -5.40 -9.31 4.49
N HIS A 78 -4.16 -9.35 4.00
CA HIS A 78 -3.86 -9.15 2.58
C HIS A 78 -4.67 -10.09 1.69
N SER A 79 -4.81 -11.37 2.07
CA SER A 79 -5.62 -12.34 1.34
C SER A 79 -7.09 -11.92 1.23
N ARG A 80 -7.67 -11.30 2.28
CA ARG A 80 -9.04 -10.77 2.26
C ARG A 80 -9.19 -9.60 1.29
N PHE A 81 -8.21 -8.70 1.24
CA PHE A 81 -8.20 -7.62 0.24
C PHE A 81 -8.13 -8.18 -1.18
N LYS A 82 -7.25 -9.15 -1.42
CA LYS A 82 -7.10 -9.80 -2.74
C LYS A 82 -8.38 -10.50 -3.17
N GLU A 83 -9.05 -11.20 -2.27
CA GLU A 83 -10.35 -11.82 -2.54
C GLU A 83 -11.41 -10.75 -2.88
N LEU A 84 -11.49 -9.67 -2.11
CA LEU A 84 -12.42 -8.58 -2.39
C LEU A 84 -12.16 -7.96 -3.77
N TRP A 85 -10.91 -7.68 -4.13
CA TRP A 85 -10.55 -7.13 -5.44
C TRP A 85 -10.93 -8.06 -6.58
N SER A 86 -10.73 -9.37 -6.40
CA SER A 86 -11.21 -10.38 -7.35
C SER A 86 -12.73 -10.37 -7.48
N ARG A 87 -13.47 -10.29 -6.37
CA ARG A 87 -14.94 -10.27 -6.35
C ARG A 87 -15.53 -9.00 -6.95
N LEU A 88 -14.87 -7.87 -6.76
CA LEU A 88 -15.23 -6.58 -7.35
C LEU A 88 -14.73 -6.41 -8.80
N ASN A 89 -14.02 -7.42 -9.34
CA ASN A 89 -13.42 -7.37 -10.67
C ASN A 89 -12.53 -6.13 -10.87
N ILE A 90 -11.68 -5.84 -9.88
CA ILE A 90 -10.70 -4.75 -9.98
C ILE A 90 -9.58 -5.16 -10.94
N SER A 91 -9.19 -4.22 -11.80
CA SER A 91 -8.22 -4.40 -12.88
C SER A 91 -6.87 -3.76 -12.56
N ASN A 92 -6.43 -3.82 -11.30
CA ASN A 92 -5.10 -3.33 -10.93
C ASN A 92 -4.00 -4.20 -11.58
N ASP A 93 -2.88 -3.57 -11.93
CA ASP A 93 -1.73 -4.23 -12.56
C ASP A 93 -0.77 -4.79 -11.51
N ASP A 94 -0.76 -4.21 -10.30
CA ASP A 94 0.05 -4.68 -9.17
C ASP A 94 -0.67 -4.41 -7.83
N PHE A 95 -0.32 -5.20 -6.81
CA PHE A 95 -0.78 -5.07 -5.44
C PHE A 95 0.46 -5.14 -4.54
N ILE A 96 0.96 -3.99 -4.10
CA ILE A 96 2.16 -3.90 -3.25
C ILE A 96 1.84 -4.16 -1.78
N ARG A 97 2.78 -4.79 -1.07
CA ARG A 97 2.77 -4.93 0.39
C ARG A 97 4.02 -4.27 0.98
N THR A 98 3.88 -3.51 2.06
CA THR A 98 5.06 -2.85 2.69
C THR A 98 6.01 -3.84 3.41
N THR A 99 5.61 -5.11 3.57
CA THR A 99 6.48 -6.20 4.05
C THR A 99 7.38 -6.80 2.97
N GLU A 100 7.17 -6.50 1.69
CA GLU A 100 7.99 -7.06 0.61
C GLU A 100 9.39 -6.47 0.56
N GLU A 101 10.38 -7.31 0.24
CA GLU A 101 11.78 -6.86 0.15
C GLU A 101 12.00 -5.79 -0.92
N ARG A 102 11.25 -5.83 -2.04
CA ARG A 102 11.31 -4.79 -3.07
C ARG A 102 10.88 -3.41 -2.57
N HIS A 103 10.01 -3.36 -1.55
CA HIS A 103 9.60 -2.10 -0.94
C HIS A 103 10.63 -1.66 0.11
N LYS A 104 11.06 -2.58 0.98
CA LYS A 104 12.04 -2.29 2.04
C LYS A 104 13.38 -1.81 1.49
N SER A 105 13.85 -2.37 0.38
CA SER A 105 15.09 -1.93 -0.27
C SER A 105 14.99 -0.46 -0.70
N ILE A 106 13.92 -0.10 -1.40
CA ILE A 106 13.69 1.27 -1.87
C ILE A 106 13.55 2.26 -0.71
N VAL A 107 12.81 1.91 0.35
CA VAL A 107 12.71 2.76 1.55
C VAL A 107 14.07 2.96 2.19
N ARG A 108 14.87 1.89 2.35
CA ARG A 108 16.23 1.98 2.90
C ARG A 108 17.11 2.88 2.05
N ASP A 109 17.06 2.74 0.73
CA ASP A 109 17.88 3.53 -0.19
C ASP A 109 17.50 5.02 -0.15
N ILE A 110 16.21 5.34 -0.07
CA ILE A 110 15.72 6.72 0.06
C ILE A 110 16.17 7.33 1.40
N LEU A 111 16.00 6.60 2.50
CA LEU A 111 16.42 7.07 3.82
C LEU A 111 17.94 7.26 3.89
N GLN A 112 18.72 6.38 3.27
CA GLN A 112 20.18 6.52 3.19
C GLN A 112 20.56 7.77 2.40
N GLN A 113 19.93 8.03 1.25
CA GLN A 113 20.18 9.25 0.47
C GLN A 113 19.83 10.54 1.22
N LEU A 114 18.77 10.53 2.03
CA LEU A 114 18.41 11.67 2.88
C LEU A 114 19.43 11.86 4.01
N TYR A 115 19.89 10.77 4.62
CA TYR A 115 20.91 10.80 5.65
C TYR A 115 22.26 11.30 5.12
N ASP A 116 22.71 10.80 3.96
CA ASP A 116 23.98 11.20 3.33
C ASP A 116 23.98 12.68 2.92
N ARG A 117 22.80 13.23 2.57
CA ARG A 117 22.59 14.66 2.30
C ARG A 117 22.45 15.52 3.56
N GLN A 118 22.58 14.94 4.75
CA GLN A 118 22.40 15.60 6.04
C GLN A 118 20.99 16.17 6.24
N GLU A 119 19.98 15.61 5.54
CA GLU A 119 18.56 15.96 5.70
C GLU A 119 17.89 15.14 6.82
N ILE A 120 18.53 14.06 7.28
CA ILE A 120 18.15 13.30 8.48
C ILE A 120 19.25 13.45 9.52
N TYR A 121 18.87 13.89 10.72
CA TYR A 121 19.76 13.99 11.87
C TYR A 121 19.11 13.33 13.09
N LYS A 122 19.95 13.00 14.06
CA LYS A 122 19.50 12.46 15.35
C LYS A 122 19.36 13.60 16.34
N ASP A 123 18.23 13.63 17.03
CA ASP A 123 17.96 14.55 18.13
C ASP A 123 17.09 13.88 19.19
N SER A 124 16.89 14.54 20.33
CA SER A 124 15.95 14.12 21.37
C SER A 124 14.63 14.86 21.24
N TYR A 125 13.53 14.12 21.28
CA TYR A 125 12.18 14.69 21.39
C TYR A 125 11.75 14.70 22.86
N GLU A 126 11.40 15.88 23.38
CA GLU A 126 10.72 16.06 24.67
C GLU A 126 9.44 16.86 24.45
N GLY A 127 8.32 16.32 24.89
CA GLY A 127 7.00 16.90 24.68
C GLY A 127 5.91 15.86 24.81
N TRP A 128 4.67 16.32 24.68
CA TRP A 128 3.51 15.44 24.76
C TRP A 128 3.33 14.67 23.45
N TYR A 129 3.35 13.35 23.54
CA TYR A 129 3.00 12.45 22.43
C TYR A 129 1.74 11.67 22.78
N CYS A 130 0.68 11.88 21.99
CA CYS A 130 -0.58 11.17 22.19
C CYS A 130 -0.49 9.79 21.55
N MET A 131 -0.40 8.77 22.37
CA MET A 131 -0.65 7.39 21.98
C MET A 131 -2.16 7.17 22.07
N PRO A 132 -2.86 6.88 20.96
CA PRO A 132 -4.28 6.52 21.06
C PRO A 132 -4.38 5.18 21.81
N ASP A 133 -5.19 5.17 22.87
CA ASP A 133 -5.63 3.95 23.57
C ASP A 133 -6.32 2.96 22.60
#